data_AF-A0A2H3IDP4-F1
#
_entry.id   AF-A0A2H3IDP4-F1
#
_cell.length_a   1.000
_cell.length_b   1.000
_cell.length_c   1.000
_cell.angle_alpha   90.00
_cell.angle_beta   90.00
_cell.angle_gamma   90.00
#
_symmetry.space_group_name_H-M   'P 1'
#
loop_
_entity.id
_entity.type
_entity.pdbx_description
1 polymer ?
#
loop_
_entity_poly.entity_id
_entity_poly.type
_entity_poly.pdbx_seq_one_letter_code
_entity_poly.pdbx_strand_id
1 'polypeptide(L)'
;MFLITGLALSVWLTYVLVKAIWGWQAKIPGPWYTNVTSFVLKYHEFTKDRRLWIHQLHKIYGPVVRVAPNEVSFSNLEGMKEIYQSGGSGYDKTEFYDLFKQYGYRTLFTTPSKVDVTLHCYALDCASHFLFNPGGTDTLNNAQDFKLMQELSYHDSIKQRYVQHYWPALNKIFASFLSPKRVSLSRSYVLEQAHQKSPHESSLMHKLQSKSSELAPIEMAAECMDHMAAGIDTTGDSLCFLMHELSLPRSEHIQQCLRQEIAQNPDARIDELPYLDAVIKEGLRLFAPIPMSLPRYVPESGRNICGYDCPGGAIVSCQAYSLHLINPDVFPNAESFMPERWLQKEGDAERNRLLFAFSAGGRGCIGKQ
;
A
#
# COMPACT_ATOMS: atom_id res chain seq x y z
N MET A 1 37.97 4.39 28.64
CA MET A 1 37.04 3.91 27.59
C MET A 1 35.84 3.16 28.20
N PHE A 2 36.05 2.09 28.98
CA PHE A 2 34.96 1.30 29.61
C PHE A 2 34.00 2.06 30.54
N LEU A 3 34.51 3.03 31.31
CA LEU A 3 33.68 3.86 32.21
C LEU A 3 32.75 4.81 31.45
N ILE A 4 33.24 5.38 30.33
CA ILE A 4 32.46 6.30 29.49
C ILE A 4 31.38 5.53 28.73
N THR A 5 31.69 4.33 28.23
CA THR A 5 30.70 3.45 27.59
C THR A 5 29.65 2.95 28.58
N GLY A 6 30.04 2.65 29.83
CA GLY A 6 29.11 2.24 30.89
C GLY A 6 28.14 3.37 31.28
N LEU A 7 28.63 4.60 31.41
CA LEU A 7 27.80 5.77 31.70
C LEU A 7 26.86 6.11 30.54
N ALA A 8 27.33 6.04 29.30
CA ALA A 8 26.48 6.28 28.14
C ALA A 8 25.34 5.25 28.03
N LEU A 9 25.65 3.97 28.31
CA LEU A 9 24.65 2.90 28.33
C LEU A 9 23.63 3.08 29.46
N SER A 10 24.06 3.46 30.66
CA SER A 10 23.15 3.68 31.79
C SER A 10 22.23 4.89 31.58
N VAL A 11 22.74 5.99 31.02
CA VAL A 11 21.94 7.16 30.63
C VAL A 11 20.92 6.78 29.56
N TRP A 12 21.33 6.03 28.54
CA TRP A 12 20.43 5.56 27.49
C TRP A 12 19.33 4.63 28.04
N LEU A 13 19.70 3.65 28.89
CA LEU A 13 18.73 2.75 29.53
C LEU A 13 17.75 3.51 30.41
N THR A 14 18.23 4.47 31.19
CA THR A 14 17.40 5.32 32.05
C THR A 14 16.43 6.14 31.20
N TYR A 15 16.90 6.75 30.11
CA TYR A 15 16.06 7.50 29.17
C TYR A 15 14.96 6.62 28.55
N VAL A 16 15.32 5.40 28.13
CA VAL A 16 14.36 4.44 27.56
C VAL A 16 13.32 4.02 28.61
N LEU A 17 13.72 3.74 29.85
CA LEU A 17 12.81 3.37 30.93
C LEU A 17 11.87 4.52 31.32
N VAL A 18 12.40 5.74 31.45
CA VAL A 18 11.61 6.95 31.71
C VAL A 18 10.55 7.15 30.63
N LYS A 19 10.94 7.04 29.35
CA LYS A 19 9.99 7.09 28.24
C LYS A 19 8.98 5.95 28.29
N ALA A 20 9.41 4.74 28.60
CA ALA A 20 8.53 3.57 28.62
C ALA A 20 7.46 3.64 29.72
N ILE A 21 7.74 4.32 30.84
CA ILE A 21 6.83 4.42 31.99
C ILE A 21 5.99 5.70 31.94
N TRP A 22 6.62 6.85 31.61
CA TRP A 22 5.99 8.17 31.70
C TRP A 22 5.82 8.89 30.36
N GLY A 23 6.28 8.30 29.26
CA GLY A 23 6.10 8.86 27.92
C GLY A 23 4.63 8.88 27.50
N TRP A 24 4.32 9.72 26.51
CA TRP A 24 2.98 9.78 25.90
C TRP A 24 2.51 8.40 25.42
N GLN A 25 3.43 7.61 24.87
CA GLN A 25 3.14 6.28 24.36
C GLN A 25 2.68 5.31 25.46
N ALA A 26 3.07 5.50 26.72
CA ALA A 26 2.71 4.62 27.82
C ALA A 26 1.21 4.63 28.14
N LYS A 27 0.51 5.72 27.77
CA LYS A 27 -0.94 5.86 27.92
C LYS A 27 -1.75 5.06 26.89
N ILE A 28 -1.10 4.64 25.80
CA ILE A 28 -1.75 3.94 24.69
C ILE A 28 -1.78 2.43 24.99
N PRO A 29 -2.90 1.73 24.79
CA PRO A 29 -2.98 0.28 24.95
C PRO A 29 -1.97 -0.46 24.05
N GLY A 30 -1.43 -1.58 24.51
CA GLY A 30 -0.55 -2.44 23.73
C GLY A 30 0.41 -3.27 24.59
N PRO A 31 1.14 -4.23 24.02
CA PRO A 31 2.04 -5.08 24.77
C PRO A 31 3.12 -4.25 25.48
N TRP A 32 3.51 -4.62 26.70
CA TRP A 32 4.43 -3.83 27.52
C TRP A 32 5.78 -3.56 26.82
N TYR A 33 6.29 -4.53 26.05
CA TYR A 33 7.60 -4.41 25.37
C TYR A 33 7.59 -3.35 24.25
N THR A 34 6.41 -3.01 23.71
CA THR A 34 6.29 -1.97 22.69
C THR A 34 6.55 -0.57 23.24
N ASN A 35 6.61 -0.39 24.56
CA ASN A 35 7.08 0.86 25.17
C ASN A 35 8.61 1.03 25.09
N VAL A 36 9.34 -0.08 24.91
CA VAL A 36 10.80 -0.13 25.04
C VAL A 36 11.48 -0.36 23.69
N THR A 37 10.90 -1.19 22.82
CA THR A 37 11.58 -1.63 21.59
C THR A 37 10.64 -1.78 20.40
N SER A 38 11.17 -1.48 19.20
CA SER A 38 10.54 -1.77 17.91
C SER A 38 10.98 -3.13 17.32
N PHE A 39 11.80 -3.89 18.04
CA PHE A 39 12.38 -5.14 17.53
C PHE A 39 11.31 -6.18 17.16
N VAL A 40 10.26 -6.32 17.97
CA VAL A 40 9.18 -7.29 17.70
C VAL A 40 8.41 -6.90 16.44
N LEU A 41 8.13 -5.61 16.24
CA LEU A 41 7.49 -5.12 15.02
C LEU A 41 8.35 -5.43 13.79
N LYS A 42 9.66 -5.17 13.86
CA LYS A 42 10.61 -5.49 12.78
C LYS A 42 10.70 -6.98 12.53
N TYR A 43 10.70 -7.81 13.57
CA TYR A 43 10.66 -9.27 13.43
C TYR A 43 9.45 -9.71 12.60
N HIS A 44 8.27 -9.18 12.91
CA HIS A 44 7.05 -9.47 12.16
C HIS A 44 7.05 -8.92 10.72
N GLU A 45 7.79 -7.83 10.47
CA GLU A 45 8.06 -7.33 9.12
C GLU A 45 8.90 -8.36 8.32
N PHE A 46 10.01 -8.83 8.89
CA PHE A 46 10.92 -9.77 8.22
C PHE A 46 10.32 -11.18 8.03
N THR A 47 9.38 -11.57 8.89
CA THR A 47 8.66 -12.85 8.80
C THR A 47 7.35 -12.76 8.01
N LYS A 48 7.01 -11.58 7.47
CA LYS A 48 5.85 -11.32 6.59
C LYS A 48 4.48 -11.53 7.26
N ASP A 49 4.41 -11.44 8.59
CA ASP A 49 3.18 -11.63 9.37
C ASP A 49 2.73 -10.38 10.15
N ARG A 50 3.45 -9.24 10.02
CA ARG A 50 3.13 -7.96 10.67
C ARG A 50 1.65 -7.60 10.65
N ARG A 51 0.99 -7.69 9.48
CA ARG A 51 -0.44 -7.35 9.35
C ARG A 51 -1.31 -8.16 10.28
N LEU A 52 -1.03 -9.47 10.40
CA LEU A 52 -1.79 -10.41 11.22
C LEU A 52 -1.53 -10.12 12.69
N TRP A 53 -0.26 -9.90 13.06
CA TRP A 53 0.12 -9.55 14.42
C TRP A 53 -0.57 -8.26 14.89
N ILE A 54 -0.53 -7.17 14.11
CA ILE A 54 -1.21 -5.91 14.43
C ILE A 54 -2.74 -6.12 14.54
N HIS A 55 -3.33 -6.92 13.66
CA HIS A 55 -4.76 -7.22 13.74
C HIS A 55 -5.14 -7.95 15.03
N GLN A 56 -4.33 -8.93 15.46
CA GLN A 56 -4.56 -9.62 16.73
C GLN A 56 -4.40 -8.67 17.92
N LEU A 57 -3.46 -7.71 17.84
CA LEU A 57 -3.36 -6.67 18.86
C LEU A 57 -4.63 -5.81 18.92
N HIS A 58 -5.23 -5.44 17.79
CA HIS A 58 -6.51 -4.73 17.79
C HIS A 58 -7.65 -5.55 18.40
N LYS A 59 -7.66 -6.88 18.20
CA LYS A 59 -8.64 -7.77 18.84
C LYS A 59 -8.49 -7.80 20.37
N ILE A 60 -7.29 -7.62 20.90
CA ILE A 60 -7.00 -7.70 22.35
C ILE A 60 -7.14 -6.33 23.03
N TYR A 61 -6.56 -5.28 22.42
CA TYR A 61 -6.38 -3.97 23.03
C TYR A 61 -7.36 -2.90 22.52
N GLY A 62 -8.15 -3.21 21.48
CA GLY A 62 -9.14 -2.31 20.92
C GLY A 62 -8.65 -1.48 19.72
N PRO A 63 -9.36 -0.40 19.36
CA PRO A 63 -9.17 0.29 18.09
C PRO A 63 -7.87 1.11 17.97
N VAL A 64 -7.20 1.40 19.09
CA VAL A 64 -5.94 2.17 19.13
C VAL A 64 -4.89 1.35 19.86
N VAL A 65 -3.79 1.02 19.19
CA VAL A 65 -2.76 0.14 19.75
C VAL A 65 -1.36 0.61 19.46
N ARG A 66 -0.54 0.69 20.50
CA ARG A 66 0.91 0.91 20.39
C ARG A 66 1.58 -0.36 19.86
N VAL A 67 2.33 -0.22 18.78
CA VAL A 67 3.04 -1.31 18.11
C VAL A 67 4.56 -1.19 18.22
N ALA A 68 5.06 0.03 18.48
CA ALA A 68 6.45 0.31 18.85
C ALA A 68 6.53 1.62 19.69
N PRO A 69 7.69 1.99 20.26
CA PRO A 69 7.76 3.11 21.21
C PRO A 69 7.30 4.45 20.65
N ASN A 70 7.46 4.65 19.34
CA ASN A 70 7.01 5.85 18.63
C ASN A 70 5.99 5.51 17.53
N GLU A 71 5.33 4.34 17.58
CA GLU A 71 4.43 3.90 16.50
C GLU A 71 3.09 3.37 17.04
N VAL A 72 2.00 3.89 16.49
CA VAL A 72 0.62 3.59 16.89
C VAL A 72 -0.20 3.18 15.68
N SER A 73 -0.98 2.12 15.83
CA SER A 73 -1.92 1.63 14.82
C SER A 73 -3.36 1.92 15.24
N PHE A 74 -4.18 2.30 14.26
CA PHE A 74 -5.60 2.63 14.41
C PHE A 74 -6.43 1.74 13.49
N SER A 75 -7.58 1.28 13.98
CA SER A 75 -8.51 0.42 13.23
C SER A 75 -9.97 0.91 13.27
N ASN A 76 -10.18 2.20 13.51
CA ASN A 76 -11.49 2.84 13.48
C ASN A 76 -11.59 3.95 12.42
N LEU A 77 -12.83 4.38 12.13
CA LEU A 77 -13.09 5.41 11.14
C LEU A 77 -12.54 6.78 11.55
N GLU A 78 -12.60 7.12 12.83
CA GLU A 78 -12.09 8.39 13.36
C GLU A 78 -10.59 8.55 13.11
N GLY A 79 -9.78 7.56 13.51
CA GLY A 79 -8.33 7.58 13.29
C GLY A 79 -7.99 7.58 11.80
N MET A 80 -8.71 6.78 10.98
CA MET A 80 -8.51 6.80 9.53
C MET A 80 -8.79 8.18 8.93
N LYS A 81 -9.88 8.84 9.32
CA LYS A 81 -10.22 10.18 8.82
C LYS A 81 -9.16 11.20 9.22
N GLU A 82 -8.75 11.19 10.49
CA GLU A 82 -7.76 12.13 11.00
C GLU A 82 -6.39 11.93 10.33
N ILE A 83 -5.96 10.70 10.10
CA ILE A 83 -4.63 10.41 9.53
C ILE A 83 -4.60 10.66 8.01
N TYR A 84 -5.68 10.34 7.28
CA TYR A 84 -5.66 10.28 5.82
C TYR A 84 -6.57 11.31 5.12
N GLN A 85 -7.67 11.73 5.74
CA GLN A 85 -8.70 12.59 5.11
C GLN A 85 -8.71 14.03 5.62
N SER A 86 -7.96 14.35 6.66
CA SER A 86 -7.83 15.72 7.16
C SER A 86 -7.09 16.59 6.13
N GLY A 87 -7.85 17.35 5.34
CA GLY A 87 -7.31 18.21 4.28
C GLY A 87 -6.28 19.20 4.83
N GLY A 88 -5.02 19.08 4.41
CA GLY A 88 -3.95 20.02 4.80
C GLY A 88 -3.33 19.79 6.19
N SER A 89 -3.58 18.66 6.85
CA SER A 89 -3.21 18.41 8.24
C SER A 89 -1.72 18.26 8.56
N GLY A 90 -0.85 18.18 7.55
CA GLY A 90 0.61 18.13 7.72
C GLY A 90 1.19 16.74 8.05
N TYR A 91 0.40 15.67 7.94
CA TYR A 91 0.93 14.31 8.17
C TYR A 91 1.73 13.82 6.97
N ASP A 92 3.05 13.65 7.17
CA ASP A 92 3.96 13.26 6.09
C ASP A 92 4.18 11.77 5.98
N LYS A 93 4.49 11.32 4.76
CA LYS A 93 4.88 9.94 4.49
C LYS A 93 6.24 9.66 5.15
N THR A 94 6.35 8.54 5.86
CA THR A 94 7.60 8.14 6.54
C THR A 94 8.65 7.62 5.56
N GLU A 95 9.89 7.43 6.01
CA GLU A 95 10.98 6.84 5.22
C GLU A 95 10.72 5.37 4.87
N PHE A 96 9.67 4.74 5.42
CA PHE A 96 9.20 3.42 4.95
C PHE A 96 8.94 3.46 3.44
N TYR A 97 8.41 4.57 2.92
CA TYR A 97 8.14 4.70 1.48
C TYR A 97 9.41 4.82 0.63
N ASP A 98 10.58 5.08 1.25
CA ASP A 98 11.85 5.09 0.53
C ASP A 98 12.26 3.71 0.01
N LEU A 99 11.63 2.65 0.53
CA LEU A 99 11.71 1.29 -0.02
C LEU A 99 11.26 1.24 -1.48
N PHE A 100 10.49 2.21 -1.96
CA PHE A 100 9.87 2.19 -3.28
C PHE A 100 10.41 3.25 -4.25
N LYS A 101 11.48 3.98 -3.89
CA LYS A 101 12.12 4.99 -4.75
C LYS A 101 12.49 4.47 -6.14
N GLN A 102 12.08 5.15 -7.20
CA GLN A 102 12.53 4.94 -8.58
C GLN A 102 13.60 5.98 -8.95
N TYR A 103 14.68 5.55 -9.62
CA TYR A 103 15.80 6.45 -10.01
C TYR A 103 16.42 7.31 -8.90
N GLY A 104 16.23 6.98 -7.63
CA GLY A 104 16.69 7.77 -6.48
C GLY A 104 15.68 8.83 -6.01
N TYR A 105 14.56 8.98 -6.71
CA TYR A 105 13.44 9.88 -6.41
C TYR A 105 12.33 9.12 -5.68
N ARG A 106 11.60 9.79 -4.75
CA ARG A 106 10.49 9.20 -3.98
C ARG A 106 9.27 8.99 -4.87
N THR A 107 8.70 7.78 -4.79
CA THR A 107 7.65 7.24 -5.66
C THR A 107 6.82 6.20 -4.85
N LEU A 108 5.68 5.71 -5.34
CA LEU A 108 4.54 5.05 -4.68
C LEU A 108 4.39 3.48 -4.87
N PHE A 109 5.24 2.59 -4.30
CA PHE A 109 4.96 1.14 -3.91
C PHE A 109 5.23 -0.07 -4.88
N THR A 110 5.50 -1.33 -4.38
CA THR A 110 5.37 -2.70 -5.06
C THR A 110 5.67 -4.02 -4.22
N THR A 111 5.18 -5.25 -4.66
CA THR A 111 5.87 -6.60 -4.96
C THR A 111 4.91 -7.86 -5.07
N PRO A 112 5.11 -8.91 -5.95
CA PRO A 112 4.18 -10.08 -6.16
C PRO A 112 4.75 -11.58 -6.20
N SER A 113 3.97 -12.59 -6.72
CA SER A 113 4.30 -14.05 -6.87
C SER A 113 3.83 -14.75 -8.21
N LYS A 114 3.72 -16.11 -8.33
CA LYS A 114 3.98 -16.91 -9.58
C LYS A 114 2.80 -17.50 -10.41
N VAL A 115 1.55 -17.58 -9.93
CA VAL A 115 0.38 -18.01 -10.77
C VAL A 115 -0.22 -16.83 -11.56
N ASP A 116 0.29 -15.65 -11.25
CA ASP A 116 -0.14 -14.29 -11.59
C ASP A 116 0.05 -13.82 -13.02
N VAL A 117 0.82 -14.55 -13.83
CA VAL A 117 1.55 -13.89 -14.92
C VAL A 117 0.62 -13.25 -15.94
N THR A 118 -0.44 -13.95 -16.36
CA THR A 118 -1.35 -13.44 -17.39
C THR A 118 -2.17 -12.24 -16.92
N LEU A 119 -2.60 -12.21 -15.65
CA LEU A 119 -3.37 -11.08 -15.10
C LEU A 119 -2.48 -9.87 -14.85
N HIS A 120 -1.23 -10.10 -14.45
CA HIS A 120 -0.22 -9.06 -14.34
C HIS A 120 0.24 -8.54 -15.72
N CYS A 121 0.28 -9.40 -16.74
CA CYS A 121 0.45 -9.00 -18.14
C CYS A 121 -0.69 -8.07 -18.57
N TYR A 122 -1.95 -8.46 -18.34
CA TYR A 122 -3.10 -7.60 -18.62
C TYR A 122 -3.02 -6.26 -17.87
N ALA A 123 -2.70 -6.28 -16.58
CA ALA A 123 -2.53 -5.06 -15.78
C ALA A 123 -1.39 -4.17 -16.29
N LEU A 124 -0.25 -4.75 -16.70
CA LEU A 124 0.87 -4.03 -17.30
C LEU A 124 0.48 -3.41 -18.63
N ASP A 125 -0.23 -4.12 -19.49
CA ASP A 125 -0.67 -3.60 -20.77
C ASP A 125 -1.66 -2.44 -20.57
N CYS A 126 -2.63 -2.57 -19.65
CA CYS A 126 -3.53 -1.47 -19.30
C CYS A 126 -2.77 -0.24 -18.76
N ALA A 127 -1.87 -0.45 -17.80
CA ALA A 127 -1.08 0.64 -17.21
C ALA A 127 -0.16 1.31 -18.24
N SER A 128 0.57 0.52 -19.02
CA SER A 128 1.52 1.05 -20.01
C SER A 128 0.81 1.76 -21.16
N HIS A 129 -0.38 1.30 -21.59
CA HIS A 129 -1.21 2.04 -22.55
C HIS A 129 -1.67 3.37 -21.96
N PHE A 130 -2.17 3.40 -20.73
CA PHE A 130 -2.54 4.67 -20.09
C PHE A 130 -1.35 5.64 -19.99
N LEU A 131 -0.14 5.12 -19.73
CA LEU A 131 1.05 5.95 -19.53
C LEU A 131 1.67 6.45 -20.83
N PHE A 132 1.76 5.58 -21.84
CA PHE A 132 2.65 5.78 -22.99
C PHE A 132 1.95 5.69 -24.35
N ASN A 133 0.62 5.59 -24.43
CA ASN A 133 -0.10 5.48 -25.72
C ASN A 133 0.49 6.43 -26.79
N PRO A 134 0.90 5.93 -27.98
CA PRO A 134 0.76 4.56 -28.50
C PRO A 134 1.83 3.55 -28.11
N GLY A 135 2.89 3.95 -27.41
CA GLY A 135 4.02 3.10 -27.00
C GLY A 135 3.79 2.17 -25.81
N GLY A 136 2.53 1.79 -25.54
CA GLY A 136 2.20 0.79 -24.52
C GLY A 136 2.77 -0.60 -24.85
N THR A 137 2.81 -1.48 -23.86
CA THR A 137 3.24 -2.88 -24.01
C THR A 137 2.12 -3.77 -24.54
N ASP A 138 2.48 -4.88 -25.17
CA ASP A 138 1.56 -5.98 -25.52
C ASP A 138 2.10 -7.30 -24.98
N THR A 139 2.21 -7.40 -23.66
CA THR A 139 2.87 -8.53 -22.99
C THR A 139 2.19 -9.87 -23.19
N LEU A 140 0.90 -9.88 -23.53
CA LEU A 140 0.15 -11.09 -23.84
C LEU A 140 0.52 -11.70 -25.20
N ASN A 141 0.87 -10.88 -26.19
CA ASN A 141 1.16 -11.35 -27.55
C ASN A 141 2.63 -11.16 -27.98
N ASN A 142 3.40 -10.34 -27.26
CA ASN A 142 4.80 -10.03 -27.56
C ASN A 142 5.76 -10.62 -26.51
N ALA A 143 6.58 -11.58 -26.94
CA ALA A 143 7.55 -12.27 -26.08
C ALA A 143 8.67 -11.35 -25.55
N GLN A 144 8.95 -10.22 -26.18
CA GLN A 144 9.92 -9.25 -25.69
C GLN A 144 9.33 -8.40 -24.57
N ASP A 145 8.08 -7.97 -24.71
CA ASP A 145 7.37 -7.21 -23.67
C ASP A 145 7.07 -8.11 -22.47
N PHE A 146 6.80 -9.40 -22.69
CA PHE A 146 6.67 -10.40 -21.63
C PHE A 146 7.90 -10.45 -20.69
N LYS A 147 9.11 -10.21 -21.21
CA LYS A 147 10.32 -10.15 -20.36
C LYS A 147 10.31 -8.95 -19.42
N LEU A 148 9.67 -7.84 -19.81
CA LEU A 148 9.48 -6.68 -18.92
C LEU A 148 8.60 -7.07 -17.74
N MET A 149 7.50 -7.78 -17.99
CA MET A 149 6.63 -8.30 -16.94
C MET A 149 7.41 -9.19 -15.97
N GLN A 150 8.20 -10.15 -16.49
CA GLN A 150 8.97 -11.07 -15.66
C GLN A 150 9.97 -10.33 -14.77
N GLU A 151 10.63 -9.29 -15.28
CA GLU A 151 11.54 -8.49 -14.47
C GLU A 151 10.82 -7.70 -13.38
N LEU A 152 9.68 -7.08 -13.71
CA LEU A 152 8.90 -6.27 -12.77
C LEU A 152 8.30 -7.14 -11.65
N SER A 153 7.85 -8.35 -11.99
CA SER A 153 7.11 -9.22 -11.07
C SER A 153 8.01 -10.13 -10.22
N TYR A 154 9.17 -10.55 -10.73
CA TYR A 154 10.01 -11.55 -10.03
C TYR A 154 11.19 -10.98 -9.26
N HIS A 155 11.29 -9.66 -9.10
CA HIS A 155 12.42 -9.05 -8.41
C HIS A 155 12.30 -9.12 -6.87
N ASP A 156 12.88 -10.16 -6.27
CA ASP A 156 12.91 -10.34 -4.81
C ASP A 156 13.97 -9.46 -4.11
N SER A 157 13.79 -8.13 -4.19
CA SER A 157 14.68 -7.15 -3.53
C SER A 157 14.21 -6.68 -2.16
N ILE A 158 12.97 -6.99 -1.77
CA ILE A 158 12.33 -6.39 -0.58
C ILE A 158 13.19 -6.57 0.67
N LYS A 159 13.70 -7.80 0.93
CA LYS A 159 14.52 -8.07 2.12
C LYS A 159 15.78 -7.21 2.16
N GLN A 160 16.44 -7.02 1.01
CA GLN A 160 17.59 -6.15 0.90
C GLN A 160 17.21 -4.68 1.13
N ARG A 161 16.06 -4.25 0.61
CA ARG A 161 15.54 -2.89 0.85
C ARG A 161 15.19 -2.67 2.33
N TYR A 162 14.62 -3.65 3.02
CA TYR A 162 14.39 -3.58 4.47
C TYR A 162 15.71 -3.46 5.25
N VAL A 163 16.75 -4.22 4.87
CA VAL A 163 18.08 -4.08 5.48
C VAL A 163 18.64 -2.68 5.24
N GLN A 164 18.50 -2.14 4.03
CA GLN A 164 18.89 -0.77 3.71
C GLN A 164 18.13 0.27 4.55
N HIS A 165 16.82 0.08 4.76
CA HIS A 165 15.98 0.99 5.53
C HIS A 165 16.27 0.94 7.03
N TYR A 166 16.31 -0.24 7.64
CA TYR A 166 16.49 -0.39 9.09
C TYR A 166 17.95 -0.30 9.54
N TRP A 167 18.90 -0.67 8.67
CA TRP A 167 20.34 -0.67 8.96
C TRP A 167 21.18 -0.09 7.81
N PRO A 168 21.03 1.20 7.49
CA PRO A 168 21.69 1.82 6.34
C PRO A 168 23.23 1.76 6.43
N ALA A 169 23.80 1.84 7.64
CA ALA A 169 25.24 1.73 7.86
C ALA A 169 25.78 0.33 7.54
N LEU A 170 25.07 -0.73 7.96
CA LEU A 170 25.43 -2.11 7.61
C LEU A 170 25.31 -2.32 6.10
N ASN A 171 24.23 -1.82 5.48
CA ASN A 171 24.04 -1.95 4.04
C ASN A 171 25.18 -1.31 3.23
N LYS A 172 25.72 -0.15 3.65
CA LYS A 172 26.87 0.48 2.96
C LYS A 172 28.11 -0.41 2.95
N ILE A 173 28.36 -1.15 4.03
CA ILE A 173 29.50 -2.06 4.16
C ILE A 173 29.28 -3.30 3.29
N PHE A 174 28.08 -3.88 3.30
CA PHE A 174 27.75 -5.05 2.49
C PHE A 174 27.64 -4.74 0.98
N ALA A 175 27.14 -3.56 0.62
CA ALA A 175 26.99 -3.13 -0.77
C ALA A 175 28.32 -2.92 -1.48
N SER A 176 29.42 -2.66 -0.76
CA SER A 176 30.76 -2.57 -1.37
C SER A 176 31.32 -3.94 -1.79
N PHE A 177 30.70 -5.05 -1.35
CA PHE A 177 31.13 -6.42 -1.63
C PHE A 177 30.31 -7.12 -2.74
N LEU A 178 29.17 -6.56 -3.14
CA LEU A 178 28.27 -7.16 -4.14
C LEU A 178 28.27 -6.33 -5.43
N SER A 179 28.66 -6.98 -6.54
CA SER A 179 28.94 -6.41 -7.87
C SER A 179 27.68 -5.85 -8.58
N PRO A 180 27.83 -5.21 -9.76
CA PRO A 180 27.08 -4.02 -10.16
C PRO A 180 25.59 -4.28 -10.44
N LYS A 181 24.75 -3.28 -10.15
CA LYS A 181 23.35 -3.27 -10.58
C LYS A 181 23.28 -3.30 -12.10
N ARG A 182 22.85 -4.42 -12.71
CA ARG A 182 22.44 -4.44 -14.11
C ARG A 182 21.36 -3.36 -14.31
N VAL A 183 21.46 -2.59 -15.38
CA VAL A 183 20.38 -1.68 -15.79
C VAL A 183 19.17 -2.54 -16.14
N SER A 184 18.04 -2.30 -15.46
CA SER A 184 16.84 -3.11 -15.60
C SER A 184 16.11 -2.76 -16.91
N LEU A 185 15.56 -3.75 -17.61
CA LEU A 185 14.83 -3.62 -18.88
C LEU A 185 13.68 -2.62 -18.75
N SER A 186 12.93 -2.71 -17.65
CA SER A 186 11.85 -1.79 -17.30
C SER A 186 12.30 -0.33 -17.29
N ARG A 187 13.51 -0.06 -16.77
CA ARG A 187 14.02 1.31 -16.70
C ARG A 187 14.40 1.86 -18.05
N SER A 188 15.00 1.03 -18.90
CA SER A 188 15.33 1.42 -20.28
C SER A 188 14.07 1.69 -21.08
N TYR A 189 13.05 0.82 -20.96
CA TYR A 189 11.75 1.00 -21.60
C TYR A 189 11.10 2.33 -21.22
N VAL A 190 10.98 2.63 -19.92
CA VAL A 190 10.34 3.88 -19.47
C VAL A 190 11.15 5.11 -19.90
N LEU A 191 12.48 5.04 -19.84
CA LEU A 191 13.33 6.13 -20.32
C LEU A 191 13.13 6.36 -21.82
N GLU A 192 13.04 5.30 -22.62
CA GLU A 192 12.79 5.42 -24.07
C GLU A 192 11.42 6.06 -24.34
N GLN A 193 10.36 5.59 -23.67
CA GLN A 193 9.01 6.15 -23.82
C GLN A 193 8.92 7.60 -23.32
N ALA A 194 9.66 7.98 -22.28
CA ALA A 194 9.69 9.35 -21.79
C ALA A 194 10.30 10.36 -22.79
N HIS A 195 11.13 9.89 -23.71
CA HIS A 195 11.69 10.70 -24.80
C HIS A 195 10.85 10.65 -26.08
N GLN A 196 9.69 10.00 -26.07
CA GLN A 196 8.78 9.99 -27.22
C GLN A 196 8.36 11.42 -27.57
N LYS A 197 8.54 11.80 -28.84
CA LYS A 197 8.32 13.17 -29.32
C LYS A 197 6.85 13.56 -29.47
N SER A 198 5.95 12.58 -29.55
CA SER A 198 4.53 12.79 -29.85
C SER A 198 3.65 11.74 -29.16
N PRO A 199 3.60 11.74 -27.82
CA PRO A 199 2.67 10.90 -27.09
C PRO A 199 1.21 11.33 -27.38
N HIS A 200 0.29 10.36 -27.38
CA HIS A 200 -1.12 10.61 -27.59
C HIS A 200 -1.73 11.45 -26.46
N GLU A 201 -2.69 12.32 -26.76
CA GLU A 201 -3.30 13.27 -25.81
C GLU A 201 -3.93 12.61 -24.57
N SER A 202 -4.38 11.36 -24.72
CA SER A 202 -4.94 10.56 -23.63
C SER A 202 -3.90 10.03 -22.65
N SER A 203 -2.62 9.97 -23.05
CA SER A 203 -1.56 9.39 -22.24
C SER A 203 -1.13 10.30 -21.10
N LEU A 204 -0.65 9.70 -20.00
CA LEU A 204 -0.03 10.49 -18.92
C LEU A 204 1.22 11.22 -19.41
N MET A 205 2.04 10.59 -20.27
CA MET A 205 3.25 11.22 -20.80
C MET A 205 2.95 12.53 -21.53
N HIS A 206 1.88 12.59 -22.33
CA HIS A 206 1.47 13.83 -22.98
C HIS A 206 1.11 14.93 -21.97
N LYS A 207 0.39 14.57 -20.92
CA LYS A 207 0.01 15.51 -19.85
C LYS A 207 1.24 16.02 -19.10
N LEU A 208 2.20 15.14 -18.80
CA LEU A 208 3.47 15.51 -18.16
C LEU A 208 4.34 16.37 -19.07
N GLN A 209 4.39 16.11 -20.38
CA GLN A 209 5.15 16.92 -21.34
C GLN A 209 4.49 18.28 -21.66
N SER A 210 3.22 18.48 -21.29
CA SER A 210 2.52 19.74 -21.51
C SER A 210 3.19 20.89 -20.76
N LYS A 211 3.16 22.12 -21.32
CA LYS A 211 3.81 23.34 -20.79
C LYS A 211 3.45 23.72 -19.35
N SER A 212 2.51 23.03 -18.72
CA SER A 212 2.09 23.24 -17.33
C SER A 212 2.95 22.50 -16.30
N SER A 213 3.81 21.56 -16.73
CA SER A 213 4.74 20.87 -15.84
C SER A 213 6.15 21.49 -15.94
N GLU A 214 6.79 21.71 -14.80
CA GLU A 214 8.21 22.13 -14.70
C GLU A 214 9.16 20.92 -14.59
N LEU A 215 8.68 19.70 -14.90
CA LEU A 215 9.41 18.47 -14.63
C LEU A 215 10.49 18.21 -15.68
N ALA A 216 11.70 17.87 -15.23
CA ALA A 216 12.75 17.38 -16.09
C ALA A 216 12.37 16.01 -16.69
N PRO A 217 12.90 15.63 -17.86
CA PRO A 217 12.60 14.33 -18.49
C PRO A 217 12.82 13.11 -17.59
N ILE A 218 13.83 13.17 -16.71
CA ILE A 218 14.10 12.10 -15.75
C ILE A 218 13.06 12.02 -14.63
N GLU A 219 12.45 13.15 -14.25
CA GLU A 219 11.39 13.20 -13.25
C GLU A 219 10.09 12.66 -13.85
N MET A 220 9.76 13.05 -15.10
CA MET A 220 8.63 12.46 -15.83
C MET A 220 8.78 10.94 -15.99
N ALA A 221 9.98 10.46 -16.34
CA ALA A 221 10.26 9.02 -16.42
C ALA A 221 10.14 8.34 -15.05
N ALA A 222 10.53 9.00 -13.96
CA ALA A 222 10.38 8.47 -12.61
C ALA A 222 8.91 8.34 -12.20
N GLU A 223 8.07 9.35 -12.49
CA GLU A 223 6.63 9.31 -12.25
C GLU A 223 5.95 8.20 -13.07
N CYS A 224 6.29 8.07 -14.36
CA CYS A 224 5.72 7.01 -15.19
C CYS A 224 6.16 5.60 -14.77
N MET A 225 7.43 5.41 -14.39
CA MET A 225 7.90 4.13 -13.84
C MET A 225 7.14 3.76 -12.56
N ASP A 226 6.85 4.76 -11.74
CA ASP A 226 6.10 4.56 -10.51
C ASP A 226 4.65 4.13 -10.77
N HIS A 227 3.93 4.86 -11.61
CA HIS A 227 2.57 4.49 -11.98
C HIS A 227 2.50 3.12 -12.64
N MET A 228 3.48 2.80 -13.47
CA MET A 228 3.59 1.47 -14.09
C MET A 228 3.75 0.41 -13.01
N ALA A 229 4.69 0.59 -12.07
CA ALA A 229 4.93 -0.37 -11.01
C ALA A 229 3.72 -0.52 -10.05
N ALA A 230 3.08 0.59 -9.67
CA ALA A 230 1.91 0.60 -8.78
C ALA A 230 0.68 -0.05 -9.42
N GLY A 231 0.46 0.15 -10.72
CA GLY A 231 -0.72 -0.35 -11.45
C GLY A 231 -0.68 -1.84 -11.78
N ILE A 232 0.50 -2.46 -11.82
CA ILE A 232 0.65 -3.87 -12.21
C ILE A 232 0.29 -4.80 -11.07
N ASP A 233 1.09 -4.79 -10.01
CA ASP A 233 0.99 -5.78 -8.92
C ASP A 233 -0.38 -5.67 -8.24
N THR A 234 -0.84 -4.45 -7.97
CA THR A 234 -2.09 -4.24 -7.24
C THR A 234 -3.33 -4.67 -8.03
N THR A 235 -3.39 -4.36 -9.32
CA THR A 235 -4.50 -4.77 -10.20
C THR A 235 -4.43 -6.26 -10.48
N GLY A 236 -3.23 -6.78 -10.77
CA GLY A 236 -2.99 -8.20 -11.00
C GLY A 236 -3.42 -9.06 -9.80
N ASP A 237 -2.98 -8.71 -8.59
CA ASP A 237 -3.38 -9.38 -7.35
C ASP A 237 -4.90 -9.30 -7.13
N SER A 238 -5.51 -8.12 -7.33
CA SER A 238 -6.96 -7.94 -7.18
C SER A 238 -7.74 -8.91 -8.08
N LEU A 239 -7.37 -8.96 -9.35
CA LEU A 239 -7.98 -9.84 -10.33
C LEU A 239 -7.73 -11.31 -9.99
N CYS A 240 -6.52 -11.65 -9.55
CA CYS A 240 -6.13 -13.01 -9.19
C CYS A 240 -6.99 -13.55 -8.04
N PHE A 241 -7.11 -12.79 -6.95
CA PHE A 241 -7.94 -13.20 -5.81
C PHE A 241 -9.43 -13.22 -6.15
N LEU A 242 -9.93 -12.25 -6.93
CA LEU A 242 -11.32 -12.25 -7.39
C LEU A 242 -11.63 -13.47 -8.25
N MET A 243 -10.78 -13.78 -9.23
CA MET A 243 -10.96 -14.95 -10.10
C MET A 243 -10.87 -16.25 -9.29
N HIS A 244 -9.95 -16.33 -8.35
CA HIS A 244 -9.86 -17.46 -7.43
C HIS A 244 -11.18 -17.63 -6.67
N GLU A 245 -11.66 -16.58 -5.99
CA GLU A 245 -12.89 -16.63 -5.20
C GLU A 245 -14.11 -17.01 -6.04
N LEU A 246 -14.24 -16.42 -7.24
CA LEU A 246 -15.35 -16.71 -8.15
C LEU A 246 -15.27 -18.14 -8.69
N SER A 247 -14.09 -18.75 -8.80
CA SER A 247 -13.95 -20.14 -9.25
C SER A 247 -14.40 -21.18 -8.22
N LEU A 248 -14.54 -20.80 -6.95
CA LEU A 248 -14.92 -21.72 -5.88
C LEU A 248 -16.41 -22.08 -5.97
N PRO A 249 -16.80 -23.33 -5.62
CA PRO A 249 -18.22 -23.75 -5.64
C PRO A 249 -19.15 -22.85 -4.82
N ARG A 250 -18.65 -22.29 -3.71
CA ARG A 250 -19.42 -21.37 -2.86
C ARG A 250 -19.88 -20.08 -3.58
N SER A 251 -19.17 -19.70 -4.64
CA SER A 251 -19.43 -18.50 -5.43
C SER A 251 -20.28 -18.77 -6.68
N GLU A 252 -20.82 -19.99 -6.85
CA GLU A 252 -21.64 -20.35 -8.01
C GLU A 252 -22.83 -19.38 -8.17
N HIS A 253 -23.53 -19.06 -7.09
CA HIS A 253 -24.64 -18.11 -7.09
C HIS A 253 -24.20 -16.71 -7.55
N ILE A 254 -23.01 -16.25 -7.11
CA ILE A 254 -22.44 -14.95 -7.51
C ILE A 254 -22.15 -14.94 -9.01
N GLN A 255 -21.57 -16.01 -9.55
CA GLN A 255 -21.35 -16.13 -10.98
C GLN A 255 -22.67 -16.11 -11.77
N GLN A 256 -23.73 -16.74 -11.25
CA GLN A 256 -25.05 -16.71 -11.88
C GLN A 256 -25.62 -15.28 -11.89
N CYS A 257 -25.54 -14.56 -10.77
CA CYS A 257 -25.98 -13.17 -10.67
C CYS A 257 -25.20 -12.24 -11.63
N LEU A 258 -23.87 -12.39 -11.72
CA LEU A 258 -23.05 -11.63 -12.69
C LEU A 258 -23.47 -11.90 -14.13
N ARG A 259 -23.67 -13.18 -14.51
CA ARG A 259 -24.12 -13.53 -15.87
C ARG A 259 -25.51 -12.99 -16.16
N GLN A 260 -26.42 -13.04 -15.19
CA GLN A 260 -27.77 -12.50 -15.33
C GLN A 260 -27.75 -10.99 -15.51
N GLU A 261 -26.96 -10.26 -14.71
CA GLU A 261 -26.81 -8.82 -14.82
C GLU A 261 -26.29 -8.40 -16.20
N ILE A 262 -25.24 -9.05 -16.70
CA ILE A 262 -24.70 -8.79 -18.03
C ILE A 262 -25.73 -9.11 -19.13
N ALA A 263 -26.41 -10.26 -19.03
CA ALA A 263 -27.40 -10.67 -20.02
C ALA A 263 -28.62 -9.72 -20.07
N GLN A 264 -28.99 -9.11 -18.94
CA GLN A 264 -30.08 -8.15 -18.85
C GLN A 264 -29.68 -6.73 -19.30
N ASN A 265 -28.38 -6.44 -19.34
CA ASN A 265 -27.84 -5.11 -19.66
C ASN A 265 -26.76 -5.18 -20.77
N PRO A 266 -27.09 -5.68 -21.97
CA PRO A 266 -26.09 -5.94 -23.02
C PRO A 266 -25.37 -4.69 -23.54
N ASP A 267 -26.01 -3.52 -23.46
CA ASP A 267 -25.47 -2.24 -23.94
C ASP A 267 -24.94 -1.35 -22.80
N ALA A 268 -25.05 -1.79 -21.54
CA ALA A 268 -24.61 -0.98 -20.41
C ALA A 268 -23.08 -0.91 -20.35
N ARG A 269 -22.57 0.24 -19.90
CA ARG A 269 -21.14 0.36 -19.62
C ARG A 269 -20.80 -0.47 -18.38
N ILE A 270 -19.58 -0.99 -18.30
CA ILE A 270 -19.13 -1.85 -17.20
C ILE A 270 -19.27 -1.14 -15.84
N ASP A 271 -19.07 0.18 -15.79
CA ASP A 271 -19.19 1.03 -14.60
C ASP A 271 -20.65 1.32 -14.18
N GLU A 272 -21.63 0.85 -14.95
CA GLU A 272 -23.06 1.00 -14.66
C GLU A 272 -23.68 -0.27 -14.05
N LEU A 273 -22.91 -1.35 -13.93
CA LEU A 273 -23.37 -2.65 -13.46
C LEU A 273 -23.23 -2.76 -11.92
N PRO A 274 -24.32 -2.65 -11.13
CA PRO A 274 -24.24 -2.55 -9.68
C PRO A 274 -23.77 -3.82 -8.98
N TYR A 275 -24.11 -5.01 -9.47
CA TYR A 275 -23.66 -6.26 -8.88
C TYR A 275 -22.18 -6.52 -9.20
N LEU A 276 -21.71 -6.16 -10.39
CA LEU A 276 -20.29 -6.15 -10.71
C LEU A 276 -19.50 -5.20 -9.79
N ASP A 277 -19.95 -3.96 -9.58
CA ASP A 277 -19.34 -3.03 -8.63
C ASP A 277 -19.31 -3.63 -7.21
N ALA A 278 -20.41 -4.25 -6.77
CA ALA A 278 -20.50 -4.93 -5.49
C ALA A 278 -19.50 -6.08 -5.33
N VAL A 279 -19.30 -6.89 -6.37
CA VAL A 279 -18.32 -7.99 -6.40
C VAL A 279 -16.89 -7.44 -6.32
N ILE A 280 -16.58 -6.41 -7.11
CA ILE A 280 -15.26 -5.77 -7.10
C ILE A 280 -14.96 -5.16 -5.72
N LYS A 281 -15.92 -4.42 -5.15
CA LYS A 281 -15.77 -3.81 -3.82
C LYS A 281 -15.59 -4.85 -2.72
N GLU A 282 -16.31 -5.97 -2.79
CA GLU A 282 -16.13 -7.05 -1.82
C GLU A 282 -14.79 -7.76 -1.98
N GLY A 283 -14.30 -7.93 -3.21
CA GLY A 283 -12.95 -8.43 -3.49
C GLY A 283 -11.87 -7.52 -2.91
N LEU A 284 -11.95 -6.22 -3.19
CA LEU A 284 -11.01 -5.24 -2.66
C LEU A 284 -11.10 -5.10 -1.13
N ARG A 285 -12.26 -5.35 -0.54
CA ARG A 285 -12.44 -5.38 0.92
C ARG A 285 -11.74 -6.60 1.52
N LEU A 286 -12.03 -7.80 1.04
CA LEU A 286 -11.55 -9.05 1.65
C LEU A 286 -10.10 -9.38 1.24
N PHE A 287 -9.73 -9.05 0.01
CA PHE A 287 -8.46 -9.36 -0.63
C PHE A 287 -7.72 -8.09 -1.08
N ALA A 288 -7.68 -7.07 -0.21
CA ALA A 288 -6.98 -5.83 -0.50
C ALA A 288 -5.51 -6.11 -0.91
N PRO A 289 -5.06 -5.69 -2.11
CA PRO A 289 -3.69 -5.94 -2.57
C PRO A 289 -2.61 -5.34 -1.67
N ILE A 290 -2.95 -4.21 -1.03
CA ILE A 290 -2.11 -3.57 -0.02
C ILE A 290 -2.82 -3.67 1.34
N PRO A 291 -2.75 -4.83 2.03
CA PRO A 291 -3.47 -5.04 3.29
C PRO A 291 -2.75 -4.44 4.50
N MET A 292 -1.52 -3.98 4.32
CA MET A 292 -0.58 -3.58 5.37
C MET A 292 -0.77 -2.15 5.90
N SER A 293 0.02 -1.77 6.92
CA SER A 293 0.03 -0.43 7.50
C SER A 293 0.49 0.63 6.49
N LEU A 294 -0.18 1.79 6.46
CA LEU A 294 0.24 2.95 5.67
C LEU A 294 0.78 4.08 6.57
N PRO A 295 2.03 4.00 7.08
CA PRO A 295 2.53 4.90 8.12
C PRO A 295 2.61 6.38 7.72
N ARG A 296 2.36 7.27 8.68
CA ARG A 296 2.45 8.73 8.56
C ARG A 296 3.16 9.32 9.78
N TYR A 297 3.89 10.40 9.58
CA TYR A 297 4.41 11.23 10.65
C TYR A 297 3.34 12.18 11.17
N VAL A 298 3.20 12.23 12.49
CA VAL A 298 2.42 13.28 13.16
C VAL A 298 3.15 14.63 12.94
N PRO A 299 2.44 15.70 12.56
CA PRO A 299 3.01 17.04 12.38
C PRO A 299 3.75 17.52 13.65
N GLU A 300 4.75 18.40 13.51
CA GLU A 300 5.54 18.92 14.64
C GLU A 300 4.69 19.50 15.78
N SER A 301 3.53 20.09 15.46
CA SER A 301 2.57 20.62 16.43
C SER A 301 1.88 19.56 17.30
N GLY A 302 2.05 18.27 16.99
CA GLY A 302 1.30 17.20 17.62
C GLY A 302 -0.18 17.17 17.20
N ARG A 303 -0.86 16.06 17.49
CA ARG A 303 -2.27 15.85 17.17
C ARG A 303 -2.94 14.99 18.23
N ASN A 304 -4.19 15.32 18.56
CA ASN A 304 -5.05 14.42 19.32
C ASN A 304 -5.77 13.50 18.34
N ILE A 305 -5.58 12.19 18.47
CA ILE A 305 -6.17 11.18 17.59
C ILE A 305 -6.90 10.16 18.45
N CYS A 306 -8.22 10.04 18.30
CA CYS A 306 -9.03 9.12 19.10
C CYS A 306 -8.85 9.31 20.62
N GLY A 307 -8.70 10.57 21.07
CA GLY A 307 -8.51 10.91 22.48
C GLY A 307 -7.06 10.81 22.98
N TYR A 308 -6.09 10.43 22.14
CA TYR A 308 -4.68 10.33 22.53
C TYR A 308 -3.82 11.44 21.91
N ASP A 309 -3.10 12.16 22.77
CA ASP A 309 -2.14 13.19 22.33
C ASP A 309 -0.85 12.55 21.79
N CYS A 310 -0.73 12.57 20.47
CA CYS A 310 0.43 12.08 19.75
C CYS A 310 1.37 13.27 19.45
N PRO A 311 2.63 13.25 19.89
CA PRO A 311 3.58 14.32 19.62
C PRO A 311 4.08 14.28 18.17
N GLY A 312 4.63 15.40 17.72
CA GLY A 312 5.27 15.47 16.40
C GLY A 312 6.39 14.45 16.23
N GLY A 313 6.49 13.90 15.01
CA GLY A 313 7.44 12.84 14.67
C GLY A 313 7.05 11.43 15.14
N ALA A 314 5.95 11.27 15.90
CA ALA A 314 5.36 9.96 16.11
C ALA A 314 4.84 9.38 14.79
N ILE A 315 4.85 8.05 14.66
CA ILE A 315 4.34 7.32 13.49
C ILE A 315 2.94 6.81 13.80
N VAL A 316 1.98 7.11 12.93
CA VAL A 316 0.60 6.65 13.04
C VAL A 316 0.18 5.96 11.74
N SER A 317 -0.66 4.94 11.84
CA SER A 317 -1.11 4.20 10.65
C SER A 317 -2.44 3.51 10.85
N CYS A 318 -3.18 3.33 9.76
CA CYS A 318 -4.19 2.28 9.64
C CYS A 318 -3.72 1.22 8.65
N GLN A 319 -4.30 0.03 8.73
CA GLN A 319 -4.13 -1.05 7.75
C GLN A 319 -5.49 -1.54 7.24
N ALA A 320 -5.62 -1.69 5.93
CA ALA A 320 -6.88 -2.11 5.30
C ALA A 320 -7.38 -3.43 5.89
N TYR A 321 -6.47 -4.38 6.15
CA TYR A 321 -6.78 -5.68 6.74
C TYR A 321 -7.56 -5.58 8.06
N SER A 322 -7.20 -4.63 8.94
CA SER A 322 -7.91 -4.48 10.22
C SER A 322 -9.20 -3.68 10.06
N LEU A 323 -9.17 -2.58 9.32
CA LEU A 323 -10.36 -1.75 9.10
C LEU A 323 -11.52 -2.54 8.47
N HIS A 324 -11.20 -3.48 7.58
CA HIS A 324 -12.19 -4.27 6.85
C HIS A 324 -12.73 -5.48 7.64
N LEU A 325 -12.09 -5.86 8.76
CA LEU A 325 -12.38 -7.10 9.50
C LEU A 325 -12.78 -6.88 10.97
N ILE A 326 -12.35 -5.77 11.60
CA ILE A 326 -12.47 -5.60 13.06
C ILE A 326 -13.87 -5.17 13.51
N ASN A 327 -14.62 -4.47 12.66
CA ASN A 327 -15.90 -3.84 13.03
C ASN A 327 -17.09 -4.65 12.47
N PRO A 328 -17.74 -5.52 13.27
CA PRO A 328 -18.86 -6.34 12.83
C PRO A 328 -20.14 -5.54 12.59
N ASP A 329 -20.28 -4.33 13.16
CA ASP A 329 -21.44 -3.47 12.95
C ASP A 329 -21.48 -2.92 11.52
N VAL A 330 -20.30 -2.73 10.92
CA VAL A 330 -20.16 -2.24 9.54
C VAL A 330 -20.09 -3.39 8.55
N PHE A 331 -19.31 -4.42 8.89
CA PHE A 331 -19.10 -5.61 8.07
C PHE A 331 -19.49 -6.87 8.86
N PRO A 332 -20.79 -7.18 8.98
CA PRO A 332 -21.23 -8.43 9.59
C PRO A 332 -20.69 -9.60 8.78
N ASN A 333 -20.23 -10.66 9.47
CA ASN A 333 -19.53 -11.80 8.86
C ASN A 333 -18.38 -11.33 7.95
N ALA A 334 -17.49 -10.46 8.47
CA ALA A 334 -16.47 -9.78 7.67
C ALA A 334 -15.50 -10.71 6.92
N GLU A 335 -15.34 -11.96 7.34
CA GLU A 335 -14.48 -12.94 6.67
C GLU A 335 -15.17 -13.66 5.49
N SER A 336 -16.48 -13.49 5.35
CA SER A 336 -17.26 -14.07 4.24
C SER A 336 -17.31 -13.12 3.05
N PHE A 337 -17.11 -13.67 1.86
CA PHE A 337 -17.28 -12.95 0.59
C PHE A 337 -18.78 -12.81 0.29
N MET A 338 -19.34 -11.63 0.53
CA MET A 338 -20.77 -11.35 0.35
C MET A 338 -20.97 -10.01 -0.40
N PRO A 339 -21.00 -10.01 -1.74
CA PRO A 339 -21.21 -8.80 -2.54
C PRO A 339 -22.50 -8.03 -2.18
N GLU A 340 -23.55 -8.75 -1.78
CA GLU A 340 -24.88 -8.20 -1.51
C GLU A 340 -24.87 -7.11 -0.43
N ARG A 341 -23.85 -7.10 0.45
CA ARG A 341 -23.68 -6.04 1.47
C ARG A 341 -23.53 -4.65 0.84
N TRP A 342 -22.99 -4.56 -0.38
CA TRP A 342 -22.79 -3.30 -1.10
C TRP A 342 -24.05 -2.80 -1.81
N LEU A 343 -25.09 -3.64 -1.90
CA LEU A 343 -26.40 -3.27 -2.44
C LEU A 343 -27.37 -2.75 -1.36
N GLN A 344 -27.05 -2.95 -0.08
CA GLN A 344 -27.87 -2.50 1.02
C GLN A 344 -27.77 -0.97 1.20
N LYS A 345 -28.90 -0.29 1.39
CA LYS A 345 -28.91 1.17 1.65
C LYS A 345 -28.49 1.51 3.08
N GLU A 346 -28.90 0.70 4.05
CA GLU A 346 -28.54 0.89 5.45
C GLU A 346 -27.04 0.63 5.65
N GLY A 347 -26.34 1.56 6.30
CA GLY A 347 -24.89 1.49 6.51
C GLY A 347 -24.01 1.73 5.27
N ASP A 348 -24.59 2.07 4.10
CA ASP A 348 -23.84 2.23 2.84
C ASP A 348 -22.72 3.28 2.96
N ALA A 349 -23.05 4.46 3.50
CA ALA A 349 -22.07 5.52 3.68
C ALA A 349 -20.90 5.11 4.59
N GLU A 350 -21.16 4.28 5.61
CA GLU A 350 -20.12 3.82 6.53
C GLU A 350 -19.23 2.76 5.90
N ARG A 351 -19.82 1.77 5.20
CA ARG A 351 -19.06 0.77 4.44
C ARG A 351 -18.14 1.41 3.41
N ASN A 352 -18.65 2.38 2.63
CA ASN A 352 -17.84 3.09 1.64
C ASN A 352 -16.72 3.93 2.27
N ARG A 353 -16.96 4.54 3.44
CA ARG A 353 -15.92 5.29 4.18
C ARG A 353 -14.84 4.38 4.77
N LEU A 354 -15.19 3.15 5.14
CA LEU A 354 -14.27 2.17 5.70
C LEU A 354 -13.55 1.31 4.65
N LEU A 355 -13.97 1.36 3.38
CA LEU A 355 -13.27 0.72 2.27
C LEU A 355 -11.94 1.44 1.97
N PHE A 356 -10.88 0.95 2.60
CA PHE A 356 -9.54 1.52 2.61
C PHE A 356 -8.56 0.81 1.65
N ALA A 357 -9.06 0.04 0.68
CA ALA A 357 -8.24 -0.64 -0.33
C ALA A 357 -7.39 0.32 -1.17
N PHE A 358 -7.88 1.55 -1.34
CA PHE A 358 -7.21 2.62 -2.10
C PHE A 358 -6.63 3.71 -1.19
N SER A 359 -6.41 3.45 0.11
CA SER A 359 -6.18 4.51 1.11
C SER A 359 -7.34 5.53 1.12
N ALA A 360 -7.16 6.71 1.69
CA ALA A 360 -8.15 7.77 1.69
C ALA A 360 -7.55 9.19 1.57
N GLY A 361 -8.42 10.16 1.30
CA GLY A 361 -8.10 11.60 1.23
C GLY A 361 -7.23 12.00 0.04
N GLY A 362 -6.62 13.18 0.12
CA GLY A 362 -5.85 13.78 -0.98
C GLY A 362 -4.57 13.02 -1.38
N ARG A 363 -4.18 11.99 -0.62
CA ARG A 363 -3.07 11.09 -0.92
C ARG A 363 -3.56 9.64 -1.12
N GLY A 364 -4.83 9.43 -1.44
CA GLY A 364 -5.39 8.15 -1.87
C GLY A 364 -4.87 7.70 -3.24
N CYS A 365 -5.14 6.44 -3.61
CA CYS A 365 -4.74 5.90 -4.91
C CYS A 365 -5.39 6.69 -6.04
N ILE A 366 -4.57 7.19 -6.97
CA ILE A 366 -5.04 7.95 -8.13
C ILE A 366 -5.54 7.05 -9.26
N GLY A 367 -5.10 5.79 -9.32
CA GLY A 367 -5.54 4.78 -10.29
C GLY A 367 -6.73 3.97 -9.78
N LYS A 368 -7.65 4.60 -9.04
CA LYS A 368 -8.84 3.94 -8.48
C LYS A 368 -9.94 3.73 -9.53
N GLN A 369 -10.10 4.71 -10.42
CA GLN A 369 -11.03 4.63 -11.56
C GLN A 369 -10.39 3.79 -12.65
#